data_AF-A0A4Q3RW16-F1
#
_entry.id   AF-A0A4Q3RW16-F1
#
_cell.length_a   1.000
_cell.length_b   1.000
_cell.length_c   1.000
_cell.angle_alpha   90.00
_cell.angle_beta   90.00
_cell.angle_gamma   90.00
#
_symmetry.space_group_name_H-M   'P 1'
#
loop_
_entity.id
_entity.type
_entity.pdbx_description
1 polymer ?
#
loop_
_entity_poly.entity_id
_entity_poly.type
_entity_poly.pdbx_seq_one_letter_code
_entity_poly.pdbx_strand_id
1 'polypeptide(L)'
;IAQKLYQRELGPLLLDKPLMSAAVPFYLLYLVGAVWFGTRPGLEAGSWTVALFNGALFGLIAYATYDLTNMATLKGFSWTVVAADLAWGVFVTATIATAGYFAAGVVKG
;
A
#
# COMPACT_ATOMS: atom_id res chain seq x y z
N ILE A 1 -15.88 0.03 -8.07
CA ILE A 1 -15.23 -0.57 -9.27
C ILE A 1 -14.32 -1.73 -8.85
N ALA A 2 -13.36 -1.53 -7.95
CA ALA A 2 -12.47 -2.58 -7.41
C ALA A 2 -13.18 -3.84 -6.87
N GLN A 3 -14.25 -3.69 -6.08
CA GLN A 3 -14.96 -4.84 -5.51
C GLN A 3 -15.50 -5.81 -6.58
N LYS A 4 -15.95 -5.32 -7.73
CA LYS A 4 -16.45 -6.17 -8.82
C LYS A 4 -15.32 -6.91 -9.54
N LEU A 5 -14.15 -6.29 -9.66
CA LEU A 5 -12.96 -6.93 -10.23
C LEU A 5 -12.47 -8.06 -9.31
N TYR A 6 -12.28 -7.78 -8.03
CA TYR A 6 -11.83 -8.77 -7.05
C TYR A 6 -12.80 -9.95 -6.92
N GLN A 7 -14.11 -9.69 -6.87
CA GLN A 7 -15.11 -10.77 -6.81
C GLN A 7 -15.10 -11.64 -8.08
N ARG A 8 -14.84 -11.04 -9.24
CA ARG A 8 -14.75 -11.78 -10.51
C ARG A 8 -13.48 -12.63 -10.60
N GLU A 9 -12.35 -12.05 -10.21
CA GLU A 9 -11.02 -12.66 -10.41
C GLU A 9 -10.64 -13.61 -9.27
N LEU A 10 -11.08 -13.32 -8.03
CA LEU A 10 -10.69 -14.04 -6.81
C LEU A 10 -11.89 -14.64 -6.05
N GLY A 11 -13.12 -14.56 -6.59
CA GLY A 11 -14.35 -14.96 -5.91
C GLY A 11 -14.27 -16.27 -5.10
N PRO A 12 -13.78 -17.39 -5.69
CA PRO A 12 -13.65 -18.66 -4.96
C PRO A 12 -12.63 -18.66 -3.80
N LEU A 13 -11.72 -17.68 -3.76
CA LEU A 13 -10.69 -17.52 -2.72
C LEU A 13 -11.11 -16.54 -1.61
N LEU A 14 -12.19 -15.78 -1.80
CA LEU A 14 -12.63 -14.76 -0.86
C LEU A 14 -13.38 -15.38 0.32
N LEU A 15 -13.09 -14.90 1.52
CA LEU A 15 -13.91 -15.17 2.70
C LEU A 15 -15.25 -14.45 2.60
N ASP A 16 -16.30 -15.05 3.19
CA ASP A 16 -17.64 -14.43 3.30
C ASP A 16 -17.61 -13.09 4.03
N LYS A 17 -16.71 -12.97 5.02
CA LYS A 17 -16.48 -11.74 5.79
C LYS A 17 -14.97 -11.53 5.99
N PRO A 18 -14.49 -10.27 5.95
CA PRO A 18 -13.10 -9.96 6.27
C PRO A 18 -12.73 -10.44 7.68
N LEU A 19 -11.56 -11.06 7.79
CA LEU A 19 -11.00 -11.48 9.08
C LEU A 19 -10.36 -10.28 9.79
N MET A 20 -11.11 -9.63 10.67
CA MET A 20 -10.69 -8.39 11.34
C MET A 20 -9.41 -8.55 12.19
N SER A 21 -9.19 -9.73 12.77
CA SER A 21 -7.97 -10.03 13.54
C SER A 21 -6.69 -9.97 12.70
N ALA A 22 -6.77 -10.18 11.38
CA ALA A 22 -5.65 -10.01 10.46
C ALA A 22 -5.62 -8.58 9.87
N ALA A 23 -6.80 -8.03 9.53
CA ALA A 23 -6.90 -6.73 8.88
C ALA A 23 -6.42 -5.57 9.76
N VAL A 24 -6.84 -5.53 11.03
CA VAL A 24 -6.48 -4.44 11.96
C VAL A 24 -4.96 -4.31 12.14
N PRO A 25 -4.22 -5.37 12.54
CA PRO A 25 -2.78 -5.25 12.71
C PRO A 25 -2.06 -4.92 11.40
N PHE A 26 -2.53 -5.44 10.25
CA PHE A 26 -1.99 -5.08 8.95
C PHE A 26 -2.06 -3.56 8.72
N TYR A 27 -3.23 -2.95 8.86
CA TYR A 27 -3.39 -1.52 8.59
C TYR A 27 -2.57 -0.65 9.56
N LEU A 28 -2.47 -1.05 10.83
CA LEU A 28 -1.63 -0.35 11.81
C LEU A 28 -0.15 -0.42 11.42
N LEU A 29 0.36 -1.61 11.09
CA LEU A 29 1.74 -1.81 10.66
C LEU A 29 2.04 -1.08 9.35
N TYR A 30 1.11 -1.12 8.40
CA TYR A 30 1.24 -0.45 7.12
C TYR A 30 1.35 1.06 7.28
N LEU A 31 0.53 1.64 8.15
CA LEU A 31 0.52 3.07 8.43
C LEU A 31 1.82 3.51 9.11
N VAL A 32 2.32 2.72 10.07
CA VAL A 32 3.64 2.92 10.68
C VAL A 32 4.74 2.85 9.62
N GLY A 33 4.72 1.84 8.75
CA GLY A 33 5.70 1.69 7.68
C GLY A 33 5.68 2.85 6.68
N ALA A 34 4.50 3.30 6.25
CA ALA A 34 4.36 4.42 5.33
C ALA A 34 4.94 5.72 5.93
N VAL A 35 4.72 5.96 7.23
CA VAL A 35 5.31 7.11 7.92
C VAL A 35 6.82 6.94 8.10
N TRP A 36 7.26 5.77 8.56
CA TRP A 36 8.66 5.52 8.93
C TRP A 36 9.58 5.49 7.70
N PHE A 37 9.15 4.85 6.62
CA PHE A 37 9.95 4.72 5.40
C PHE A 37 9.64 5.80 4.37
N GLY A 38 8.42 6.32 4.31
CA GLY A 38 8.04 7.37 3.36
C GLY A 38 8.18 8.77 3.94
N THR A 39 7.25 9.16 4.83
CA THR A 39 7.11 10.54 5.32
C THR A 39 8.36 11.03 6.06
N ARG A 40 8.86 10.24 7.02
CA ARG A 40 9.93 10.65 7.93
C ARG A 40 11.24 10.96 7.19
N PRO A 41 11.74 10.14 6.26
CA PRO A 41 12.92 10.47 5.48
C PRO A 41 12.78 11.77 4.67
N GLY A 42 11.58 12.06 4.15
CA GLY A 42 11.32 13.33 3.50
C GLY A 42 11.44 14.52 4.45
N LEU A 43 10.93 14.39 5.68
CA LEU A 43 11.07 15.42 6.72
C LEU A 43 12.53 15.62 7.14
N GLU A 44 13.28 14.54 7.35
CA GLU A 44 14.71 14.58 7.71
C GLU A 44 15.56 15.22 6.59
N ALA A 45 15.23 14.93 5.33
CA ALA A 45 15.90 15.51 4.16
C ALA A 45 15.38 16.90 3.78
N GLY A 46 14.31 17.40 4.42
CA GLY A 46 13.64 18.64 4.03
C GLY A 46 13.09 18.63 2.59
N SER A 47 12.76 17.45 2.05
CA SER A 47 12.39 17.27 0.64
C SER A 47 11.14 16.40 0.45
N TRP A 48 10.10 16.99 -0.13
CA TRP A 48 8.85 16.27 -0.44
C TRP A 48 9.03 15.19 -1.51
N THR A 49 10.02 15.35 -2.41
CA THR A 49 10.30 14.33 -3.43
C THR A 49 10.91 13.08 -2.81
N VAL A 50 11.70 13.21 -1.74
CA VAL A 50 12.20 12.06 -0.97
C VAL A 50 11.03 11.31 -0.33
N ALA A 51 10.04 12.02 0.25
CA ALA A 51 8.83 11.38 0.76
C ALA A 51 8.04 10.66 -0.33
N LEU A 52 7.90 11.29 -1.51
CA LEU A 52 7.21 10.71 -2.67
C LEU A 52 7.86 9.41 -3.12
N PHE A 53 9.18 9.43 -3.39
CA PHE A 53 9.88 8.26 -3.92
C PHE A 53 9.98 7.13 -2.91
N ASN A 54 10.27 7.43 -1.64
CA ASN A 54 10.34 6.39 -0.63
C ASN A 54 8.96 5.81 -0.31
N GLY A 55 7.91 6.65 -0.30
CA GLY A 55 6.52 6.19 -0.19
C GLY A 55 6.12 5.30 -1.36
N ALA A 56 6.44 5.69 -2.59
CA ALA A 56 6.22 4.89 -3.80
C ALA A 56 6.91 3.52 -3.71
N LEU A 57 8.19 3.50 -3.30
CA LEU A 57 8.98 2.28 -3.16
C LEU A 57 8.43 1.37 -2.07
N PHE A 58 8.11 1.91 -0.89
CA PHE A 58 7.49 1.13 0.18
C PHE A 58 6.15 0.55 -0.24
N GLY A 59 5.31 1.35 -0.91
CA GLY A 59 4.03 0.91 -1.47
C GLY A 59 4.19 -0.24 -2.46
N LEU A 60 5.13 -0.11 -3.40
CA LEU A 60 5.46 -1.16 -4.37
C LEU A 60 5.86 -2.46 -3.68
N ILE A 61 6.79 -2.39 -2.73
CA ILE A 61 7.31 -3.57 -2.04
C ILE A 61 6.20 -4.26 -1.25
N ALA A 62 5.39 -3.51 -0.51
CA ALA A 62 4.34 -4.08 0.32
C ALA A 62 3.26 -4.77 -0.52
N TYR A 63 2.78 -4.14 -1.59
CA TYR A 63 1.79 -4.72 -2.49
C TYR A 63 2.39 -5.90 -3.28
N ALA A 64 3.61 -5.80 -3.78
CA ALA A 64 4.31 -6.90 -4.44
C ALA A 64 4.52 -8.11 -3.53
N THR A 65 4.79 -7.88 -2.24
CA THR A 65 4.92 -8.97 -1.27
C THR A 65 3.63 -9.77 -1.17
N TYR A 66 2.46 -9.13 -1.15
CA TYR A 66 1.19 -9.85 -1.14
C TYR A 66 0.91 -10.51 -2.49
N ASP A 67 0.95 -9.73 -3.57
CA ASP A 67 0.49 -10.15 -4.89
C ASP A 67 1.37 -11.18 -5.56
N LEU A 68 2.70 -11.00 -5.50
CA LEU A 68 3.64 -11.92 -6.14
C LEU A 68 3.75 -13.21 -5.34
N THR A 69 3.63 -13.16 -4.01
CA THR A 69 3.54 -14.38 -3.19
C THR A 69 2.26 -15.15 -3.48
N ASN A 70 1.12 -14.49 -3.62
CA ASN A 70 -0.12 -15.15 -4.03
C ASN A 70 -0.03 -15.71 -5.45
N MET A 71 0.58 -14.99 -6.38
CA MET A 71 0.84 -15.49 -7.74
C MET A 71 1.73 -16.75 -7.73
N ALA A 72 2.68 -16.84 -6.79
CA ALA A 72 3.55 -18.00 -6.64
C ALA A 72 2.88 -19.20 -5.93
N THR A 73 1.86 -18.97 -5.09
CA THR A 73 1.32 -19.99 -4.17
C THR A 73 -0.11 -20.43 -4.49
N LEU A 74 -0.92 -19.56 -5.12
CA LEU A 74 -2.33 -19.81 -5.40
C LEU A 74 -2.55 -20.13 -6.88
N LYS A 75 -3.29 -21.21 -7.16
CA LYS A 75 -3.66 -21.58 -8.52
C LYS A 75 -4.72 -20.62 -9.06
N GLY A 76 -4.45 -20.02 -10.22
CA GLY A 76 -5.41 -19.15 -10.91
C GLY A 76 -5.50 -17.73 -10.38
N PHE A 77 -4.49 -17.26 -9.64
CA PHE A 77 -4.40 -15.85 -9.24
C PHE A 77 -4.26 -14.94 -10.47
N SER A 78 -4.88 -13.77 -10.44
CA SER A 78 -5.06 -12.93 -11.64
C SER A 78 -3.95 -11.90 -11.82
N TRP A 79 -3.23 -11.95 -12.94
CA TRP A 79 -2.23 -10.93 -13.31
C TRP A 79 -2.84 -9.53 -13.46
N THR A 80 -4.12 -9.44 -13.80
CA THR A 80 -4.84 -8.16 -13.85
C THR A 80 -4.99 -7.54 -12.47
N VAL A 81 -5.24 -8.36 -11.44
CA VAL A 81 -5.27 -7.89 -10.04
C VAL A 81 -3.89 -7.44 -9.62
N VAL A 82 -2.86 -8.25 -9.85
CA VAL A 82 -1.46 -7.90 -9.54
C VAL A 82 -1.07 -6.54 -10.14
N ALA A 83 -1.28 -6.33 -11.45
CA ALA A 83 -0.89 -5.09 -12.09
C ALA A 83 -1.65 -3.87 -11.54
N ALA A 84 -2.95 -4.02 -11.28
CA ALA A 84 -3.77 -2.96 -10.71
C ALA A 84 -3.34 -2.61 -9.28
N ASP A 85 -3.07 -3.62 -8.46
CA ASP A 85 -2.70 -3.49 -7.06
C ASP A 85 -1.30 -2.91 -6.89
N LEU A 86 -0.32 -3.32 -7.69
CA LEU A 86 1.00 -2.69 -7.68
C LEU A 86 0.93 -1.20 -8.04
N ALA A 87 0.21 -0.86 -9.12
CA ALA A 87 0.04 0.53 -9.54
C ALA A 87 -0.67 1.36 -8.46
N TRP A 88 -1.71 0.79 -7.85
CA TRP A 88 -2.44 1.42 -6.76
C TRP A 88 -1.57 1.60 -5.51
N GLY A 89 -0.84 0.58 -5.12
CA GLY A 89 0.07 0.58 -3.97
C GLY A 89 1.15 1.66 -4.09
N VAL A 90 1.77 1.77 -5.25
CA VAL A 90 2.72 2.87 -5.56
C VAL A 90 2.04 4.23 -5.39
N PHE A 91 0.91 4.42 -6.08
CA PHE A 91 0.23 5.72 -6.14
C PHE A 91 -0.27 6.19 -4.78
N VAL A 92 -1.00 5.32 -4.05
CA VAL A 92 -1.64 5.69 -2.79
C VAL A 92 -0.60 5.96 -1.70
N THR A 93 0.47 5.17 -1.65
CA THR A 93 1.50 5.28 -0.61
C THR A 93 2.39 6.48 -0.84
N ALA A 94 2.76 6.75 -2.10
CA ALA A 94 3.47 7.97 -2.47
C ALA A 94 2.64 9.21 -2.08
N THR A 95 1.34 9.21 -2.40
CA THR A 95 0.43 10.31 -2.08
C THR A 95 0.31 10.51 -0.56
N ILE A 96 0.13 9.45 0.22
CA ILE A 96 0.03 9.52 1.69
C ILE A 96 1.34 10.02 2.30
N ALA A 97 2.50 9.52 1.83
CA ALA A 97 3.80 9.95 2.34
C ALA A 97 4.05 11.44 2.07
N THR A 98 3.77 11.91 0.85
CA THR A 98 3.88 13.32 0.47
C THR A 98 2.88 14.20 1.23
N ALA A 99 1.63 13.76 1.38
CA ALA A 99 0.63 14.48 2.17
C ALA A 99 1.04 14.58 3.65
N GLY A 100 1.57 13.49 4.22
CA GLY A 100 2.10 13.46 5.58
C GLY A 100 3.27 14.42 5.77
N TYR A 101 4.15 14.56 4.77
CA TYR A 101 5.25 15.52 4.79
C TYR A 101 4.73 16.96 4.91
N PHE A 102 3.77 17.35 4.07
CA PHE A 102 3.19 18.70 4.12
C PHE A 102 2.38 18.95 5.39
N ALA A 103 1.59 17.96 5.84
CA ALA A 103 0.80 18.07 7.06
C ALA A 103 1.69 18.29 8.30
N ALA A 104 2.83 17.62 8.40
CA ALA A 104 3.79 17.82 9.48
C ALA A 104 4.42 19.22 9.47
N GLY A 105 4.55 19.86 8.30
CA GLY A 105 4.98 21.25 8.17
C GLY A 105 3.97 22.24 8.74
N VAL A 106 2.66 22.00 8.56
CA VAL A 106 1.58 22.85 9.08
C VAL A 106 1.50 22.81 10.61
N VAL A 107 1.82 21.68 11.24
CA VAL A 107 1.78 21.54 12.72
C VAL A 107 2.97 22.23 13.40
N LYS A 108 4.07 22.45 12.67
CA LYS A 108 5.30 23.08 13.20
C LYS A 108 5.35 24.60 12.99
N GLY A 109 4.46 25.18 12.17
CA GLY A 109 4.35 26.62 11.93
C GLY A 109 3.30 27.27 12.82
#